data_AF-A0A9P0J2F9-F1
#
_entry.id   AF-A0A9P0J2F9-F1
#
_cell.length_a   1.000
_cell.length_b   1.000
_cell.length_c   1.000
_cell.angle_alpha   90.00
_cell.angle_beta   90.00
_cell.angle_gamma   90.00
#
_symmetry.space_group_name_H-M   'P 1'
#
loop_
_entity.id
_entity.type
_entity.pdbx_description
1 polymer ?
#
loop_
_entity_poly.entity_id
_entity_poly.type
_entity_poly.pdbx_seq_one_letter_code
_entity_poly.pdbx_strand_id
1 'polypeptide(L)'
;MDHFHELLRDKSKFCHQIECLISSIDLINNDPVVKECLDKLKNSIENCVENTGQVYIFGSRVYGIANADSDVDLYFDTGDCFSGKIADNYARQLQLIDLFVKAANRAEFIGLKIITETRIPIVRFIHDPTNFNCDLHFRSGLSVLNSELIKLYLTMDERVRWVVIAVKHWAISLKLLSDDFSTYSLIWLVLYVMMHYKIVPPIVDLWKMHHKHEPNYTEGWDTRICFNNDQLKSKLFSKTNLSKWELLRYVFKFYSDSITLQNYVLCTVLGELLPKKTFYSTFINKVYAMGNYECQIEKFEKCETLINTNFGSFNRIELQNPLKLCNSVIPWLRDKNMSLFIDLCTKAGNSM
;
A
#
# COMPACT_ATOMS: atom_id res chain seq x y z
N MET A 1 22.33 -20.44 -1.44
CA MET A 1 22.40 -19.07 -2.01
C MET A 1 22.59 -19.10 -3.52
N ASP A 2 23.25 -20.12 -4.09
CA ASP A 2 23.54 -20.20 -5.54
C ASP A 2 22.33 -20.44 -6.46
N HIS A 3 21.28 -21.14 -6.00
CA HIS A 3 20.10 -21.41 -6.84
C HIS A 3 19.27 -20.14 -7.18
N PHE A 4 19.50 -19.02 -6.48
CA PHE A 4 18.72 -17.79 -6.64
C PHE A 4 19.32 -16.81 -7.66
N HIS A 5 20.63 -16.88 -7.90
CA HIS A 5 21.25 -16.16 -9.03
C HIS A 5 20.71 -16.65 -10.38
N GLU A 6 20.17 -17.87 -10.44
CA GLU A 6 19.56 -18.41 -11.65
C GLU A 6 18.20 -17.77 -11.97
N LEU A 7 17.49 -17.22 -10.97
CA LEU A 7 16.10 -16.76 -11.15
C LEU A 7 15.99 -15.66 -12.20
N LEU A 8 16.94 -14.71 -12.21
CA LEU A 8 16.95 -13.57 -13.13
C LEU A 8 17.92 -13.72 -14.31
N ARG A 9 18.75 -14.78 -14.35
CA ARG A 9 19.72 -15.02 -15.44
C ARG A 9 19.03 -15.41 -16.74
N ASP A 10 17.96 -16.20 -16.66
CA ASP A 10 17.14 -16.55 -17.82
C ASP A 10 15.90 -15.66 -17.86
N LYS A 11 16.03 -14.54 -18.59
CA LYS A 11 14.95 -13.59 -18.84
C LYS A 11 13.69 -14.26 -19.35
N SER A 12 13.80 -15.20 -20.29
CA SER A 12 12.64 -15.83 -20.93
C SER A 12 11.88 -16.70 -19.93
N LYS A 13 12.61 -17.53 -19.17
CA LYS A 13 12.04 -18.39 -18.14
C LYS A 13 11.39 -17.58 -17.02
N PHE A 14 12.06 -16.54 -16.51
CA PHE A 14 11.49 -15.69 -15.47
C PHE A 14 10.22 -14.98 -15.95
N CYS A 15 10.26 -14.38 -17.14
CA CYS A 15 9.08 -13.72 -17.69
C CYS A 15 7.90 -14.70 -17.81
N HIS A 16 8.15 -15.91 -18.33
CA HIS A 16 7.12 -16.95 -18.41
C HIS A 16 6.54 -17.32 -17.03
N GLN A 17 7.38 -17.47 -16.00
CA GLN A 17 6.92 -17.72 -14.63
C GLN A 17 6.00 -16.61 -14.11
N ILE A 18 6.34 -15.34 -14.36
CA ILE A 18 5.50 -14.21 -13.94
C ILE A 18 4.17 -14.19 -14.69
N GLU A 19 4.14 -14.47 -15.99
CA GLU A 19 2.89 -14.53 -16.75
C GLU A 19 1.98 -15.69 -16.26
N CYS A 20 2.55 -16.85 -15.93
CA CYS A 20 1.81 -17.96 -15.31
C CYS A 20 1.25 -17.57 -13.93
N LEU A 21 2.05 -16.87 -13.11
CA LEU A 21 1.61 -16.38 -11.81
C LEU A 21 0.47 -15.36 -11.93
N ILE A 22 0.58 -14.42 -12.86
CA ILE A 22 -0.47 -13.44 -13.18
C ILE A 22 -1.76 -14.16 -13.57
N SER A 23 -1.67 -15.16 -14.45
CA SER A 23 -2.83 -15.94 -14.89
C SER A 23 -3.51 -16.65 -13.72
N SER A 24 -2.73 -17.23 -12.80
CA SER A 24 -3.26 -17.86 -11.59
C SER A 24 -3.92 -16.85 -10.64
N ILE A 25 -3.30 -15.68 -10.45
CA ILE A 25 -3.88 -14.59 -9.65
C ILE A 25 -5.20 -14.13 -10.27
N ASP A 26 -5.25 -13.95 -11.59
CA ASP A 26 -6.44 -13.49 -12.29
C ASP A 26 -7.58 -14.52 -12.19
N LEU A 27 -7.28 -15.81 -12.25
CA LEU A 27 -8.27 -16.86 -12.01
C LEU A 27 -8.92 -16.71 -10.62
N ILE A 28 -8.11 -16.52 -9.57
CA ILE A 28 -8.57 -16.41 -8.18
C ILE A 28 -9.37 -15.13 -7.94
N ASN A 29 -8.87 -13.98 -8.42
CA ASN A 29 -9.50 -12.69 -8.13
C ASN A 29 -10.76 -12.46 -8.97
N ASN A 30 -10.93 -13.19 -10.08
CA ASN A 30 -12.13 -13.13 -10.91
C ASN A 30 -13.14 -14.25 -10.64
N ASP A 31 -12.77 -15.26 -9.83
CA ASP A 31 -13.62 -16.39 -9.47
C ASP A 31 -14.93 -15.90 -8.80
N PRO A 32 -16.11 -16.18 -9.39
CA PRO A 32 -17.40 -15.85 -8.79
C PRO A 32 -17.61 -16.45 -7.41
N VAL A 33 -17.09 -17.65 -7.14
CA VAL A 33 -17.21 -18.33 -5.85
C VAL A 33 -16.43 -17.57 -4.79
N VAL A 34 -15.22 -17.10 -5.11
CA VAL A 34 -14.44 -16.27 -4.19
C VAL A 34 -15.17 -14.97 -3.87
N LYS A 35 -15.81 -14.34 -4.86
CA LYS A 35 -16.62 -13.11 -4.64
C LYS A 35 -17.82 -13.38 -3.73
N GLU A 36 -18.55 -14.47 -3.96
CA GLU A 36 -19.67 -14.89 -3.10
C GLU A 36 -19.20 -15.16 -1.67
N CYS A 37 -18.04 -15.82 -1.49
CA CYS A 37 -17.44 -16.03 -0.17
C CYS A 37 -17.07 -14.72 0.52
N LEU A 38 -16.53 -13.72 -0.20
CA LEU A 38 -16.22 -12.41 0.36
C LEU A 38 -17.49 -11.66 0.79
N ASP A 39 -18.56 -11.73 0.00
CA ASP A 39 -19.86 -11.14 0.35
C ASP A 39 -20.48 -11.85 1.55
N LYS A 40 -20.40 -13.17 1.62
CA LYS A 40 -20.83 -13.96 2.78
C LYS A 40 -20.09 -13.56 4.05
N LEU A 41 -18.76 -13.43 3.99
CA LEU A 41 -17.93 -12.97 5.11
C LEU A 41 -18.35 -11.58 5.59
N LYS A 42 -18.57 -10.63 4.68
CA LYS A 42 -19.05 -9.29 5.03
C LYS A 42 -20.39 -9.36 5.76
N ASN A 43 -21.36 -10.07 5.20
CA ASN A 43 -22.68 -10.24 5.79
C ASN A 43 -22.61 -10.86 7.20
N SER A 44 -21.77 -11.88 7.39
CA SER A 44 -21.55 -12.49 8.70
C SER A 44 -21.03 -11.49 9.74
N ILE A 45 -20.06 -10.64 9.37
CA ILE A 45 -19.49 -9.62 10.27
C ILE A 45 -20.52 -8.51 10.56
N GLU A 46 -21.23 -8.03 9.53
CA GLU A 46 -22.25 -6.98 9.68
C GLU A 46 -23.42 -7.45 10.56
N ASN A 47 -23.79 -8.73 10.50
CA ASN A 47 -24.83 -9.31 11.35
C ASN A 47 -24.41 -9.51 12.82
N CYS A 48 -23.12 -9.39 13.16
CA CYS A 48 -22.65 -9.46 14.55
C CYS A 48 -23.00 -8.21 15.38
N VAL A 49 -23.36 -7.09 14.73
CA VAL A 49 -23.64 -5.81 15.39
C VAL A 49 -24.88 -5.16 14.79
N GLU A 50 -25.76 -4.61 15.62
CA GLU A 50 -27.08 -4.12 15.17
C GLU A 50 -26.97 -2.98 14.12
N ASN A 51 -27.43 -3.29 12.89
CA ASN A 51 -27.99 -2.48 11.78
C ASN A 51 -27.39 -1.10 11.39
N THR A 52 -26.29 -0.65 11.97
CA THR A 52 -25.71 0.69 11.72
C THR A 52 -24.28 0.66 11.19
N GLY A 53 -23.73 -0.54 11.01
CA GLY A 53 -22.35 -0.77 10.62
C GLY A 53 -22.16 -1.21 9.18
N GLN A 54 -21.02 -0.87 8.58
CA GLN A 54 -20.63 -1.35 7.25
C GLN A 54 -19.21 -1.88 7.25
N VAL A 55 -19.01 -3.02 6.60
CA VAL A 55 -17.70 -3.67 6.45
C VAL A 55 -17.13 -3.41 5.07
N TYR A 56 -15.86 -3.02 5.05
CA TYR A 56 -15.08 -2.78 3.85
C TYR A 56 -13.92 -3.76 3.79
N ILE A 57 -13.79 -4.48 2.67
CA ILE A 57 -12.58 -5.25 2.37
C ILE A 57 -11.54 -4.27 1.81
N PHE A 58 -10.29 -4.43 2.22
CA PHE A 58 -9.16 -3.71 1.65
C PHE A 58 -8.01 -4.68 1.35
N GLY A 59 -6.86 -4.15 0.93
CA GLY A 59 -5.66 -4.96 0.76
C GLY A 59 -5.64 -5.74 -0.55
N SER A 60 -4.94 -6.87 -0.54
CA SER A 60 -4.53 -7.59 -1.75
C SER A 60 -5.68 -8.07 -2.64
N ARG A 61 -6.84 -8.32 -2.03
CA ARG A 61 -8.08 -8.73 -2.71
C ARG A 61 -8.70 -7.56 -3.49
N VAL A 62 -8.52 -6.32 -3.04
CA VAL A 62 -9.06 -5.13 -3.70
C VAL A 62 -8.22 -4.70 -4.89
N TYR A 63 -6.89 -4.64 -4.73
CA TYR A 63 -5.99 -4.27 -5.82
C TYR A 63 -5.55 -5.45 -6.71
N GLY A 64 -6.16 -6.63 -6.54
CA GLY A 64 -6.13 -7.71 -7.54
C GLY A 64 -4.81 -8.45 -7.68
N ILE A 65 -4.08 -8.64 -6.58
CA ILE A 65 -2.85 -9.45 -6.54
C ILE A 65 -2.85 -10.52 -5.43
N ALA A 66 -4.04 -10.82 -4.90
CA ALA A 66 -4.21 -11.86 -3.90
C ALA A 66 -4.01 -13.26 -4.51
N ASN A 67 -3.38 -14.13 -3.75
CA ASN A 67 -3.29 -15.56 -4.02
C ASN A 67 -4.39 -16.30 -3.24
N ALA A 68 -4.48 -17.62 -3.38
CA ALA A 68 -5.52 -18.42 -2.71
C ALA A 68 -5.41 -18.31 -1.18
N ASP A 69 -4.20 -18.30 -0.67
CA ASP A 69 -3.81 -18.24 0.74
C ASP A 69 -3.73 -16.82 1.32
N SER A 70 -4.01 -15.78 0.52
CA SER A 70 -3.95 -14.40 1.03
C SER A 70 -5.06 -14.09 2.02
N ASP A 71 -4.70 -13.44 3.12
CA ASP A 71 -5.64 -12.96 4.13
C ASP A 71 -6.68 -11.98 3.53
N VAL A 72 -7.82 -11.85 4.21
CA VAL A 72 -8.84 -10.84 3.93
C VAL A 72 -8.75 -9.75 4.97
N ASP A 73 -8.23 -8.60 4.56
CA ASP A 73 -8.11 -7.42 5.41
C ASP A 73 -9.43 -6.64 5.43
N LEU A 74 -9.93 -6.30 6.62
CA LEU A 74 -11.27 -5.75 6.84
C LEU A 74 -11.24 -4.50 7.72
N TYR A 75 -12.00 -3.50 7.30
CA TYR A 75 -12.32 -2.32 8.09
C TYR A 75 -13.81 -2.33 8.43
N PHE A 76 -14.15 -2.20 9.71
CA PHE A 76 -15.52 -1.99 10.15
C PHE A 76 -15.77 -0.50 10.43
N ASP A 77 -16.67 0.11 9.67
CA ASP A 77 -17.23 1.43 9.96
C ASP A 77 -18.46 1.30 10.87
N THR A 78 -18.36 1.77 12.11
CA THR A 78 -19.45 1.71 13.11
C THR A 78 -20.47 2.84 12.96
N GLY A 79 -20.56 3.44 11.77
CA GLY A 79 -21.36 4.62 11.49
C GLY A 79 -20.55 5.91 11.62
N ASP A 80 -20.36 6.61 10.49
CA ASP A 80 -19.71 7.93 10.41
C ASP A 80 -18.26 7.93 10.95
N CYS A 81 -17.59 6.78 10.95
CA CYS A 81 -16.21 6.62 11.36
C CYS A 81 -15.25 6.47 10.18
N PHE A 82 -15.75 6.33 8.93
CA PHE A 82 -14.92 6.23 7.73
C PHE A 82 -13.89 7.37 7.64
N SER A 83 -14.32 8.61 7.93
CA SER A 83 -13.47 9.81 7.95
C SER A 83 -12.38 9.79 9.04
N GLY A 84 -12.38 8.80 9.93
CA GLY A 84 -11.38 8.62 10.97
C GLY A 84 -11.67 9.37 12.27
N LYS A 85 -12.94 9.62 12.62
CA LYS A 85 -13.33 10.27 13.89
C LYS A 85 -12.72 9.60 15.14
N ILE A 86 -12.53 8.29 15.09
CA ILE A 86 -11.93 7.51 16.18
C ILE A 86 -10.47 7.12 15.92
N ALA A 87 -9.84 7.66 14.87
CA ALA A 87 -8.53 7.22 14.40
C ALA A 87 -7.39 7.43 15.43
N ASP A 88 -7.53 8.45 16.28
CA ASP A 88 -6.59 8.79 17.35
C ASP A 88 -7.08 8.32 18.74
N ASN A 89 -8.24 7.65 18.82
CA ASN A 89 -8.80 7.12 20.06
C ASN A 89 -8.56 5.60 20.15
N TYR A 90 -7.34 5.22 20.55
CA TYR A 90 -6.92 3.83 20.67
C TYR A 90 -7.78 3.03 21.66
N ALA A 91 -8.17 3.64 22.79
CA ALA A 91 -9.02 3.00 23.79
C ALA A 91 -10.41 2.66 23.20
N ARG A 92 -11.00 3.57 22.40
CA ARG A 92 -12.26 3.30 21.72
C ARG A 92 -12.13 2.18 20.68
N GLN A 93 -11.03 2.14 19.94
CA GLN A 93 -10.76 1.06 18.98
C GLN A 93 -10.69 -0.30 19.69
N LEU A 94 -10.03 -0.40 20.84
CA LEU A 94 -9.99 -1.62 21.65
C LEU A 94 -11.37 -2.01 22.21
N GLN A 95 -12.16 -1.05 22.66
CA GLN A 95 -13.53 -1.30 23.11
C GLN A 95 -14.39 -1.91 21.99
N LEU A 96 -14.28 -1.40 20.76
CA LEU A 96 -15.02 -1.94 19.62
C LEU A 96 -14.57 -3.36 19.26
N ILE A 97 -13.25 -3.63 19.34
CA ILE A 97 -12.72 -4.99 19.17
C ILE A 97 -13.29 -5.94 20.24
N ASP A 98 -13.29 -5.54 21.52
CA ASP A 98 -13.83 -6.35 22.62
C ASP A 98 -15.33 -6.61 22.44
N LEU A 99 -16.10 -5.61 22.01
CA LEU A 99 -17.53 -5.78 21.68
C LEU A 99 -17.74 -6.78 20.55
N PHE A 100 -16.96 -6.69 19.46
CA PHE A 100 -17.02 -7.65 18.36
C PHE A 100 -16.68 -9.07 18.85
N VAL A 101 -15.61 -9.24 19.61
CA VAL A 101 -15.20 -10.55 20.14
C VAL A 101 -16.26 -11.17 21.06
N LYS A 102 -16.98 -10.34 21.83
CA LYS A 102 -18.09 -10.80 22.69
C LYS A 102 -19.34 -11.18 21.90
N ALA A 103 -19.64 -10.46 20.81
CA ALA A 103 -20.81 -10.70 19.98
C ALA A 103 -20.60 -11.83 18.95
N ALA A 104 -19.35 -12.07 18.54
CA ALA A 104 -19.02 -13.05 17.50
C ALA A 104 -19.41 -14.48 17.90
N ASN A 105 -20.13 -15.16 17.00
CA ASN A 105 -20.45 -16.58 17.14
C ASN A 105 -19.17 -17.42 17.02
N ARG A 106 -18.77 -18.09 18.11
CA ARG A 106 -17.53 -18.88 18.15
C ARG A 106 -17.52 -20.12 17.26
N ALA A 107 -18.68 -20.54 16.73
CA ALA A 107 -18.74 -21.59 15.71
C ALA A 107 -18.44 -21.05 14.28
N GLU A 108 -18.60 -19.75 14.07
CA GLU A 108 -18.41 -19.09 12.78
C GLU A 108 -17.08 -18.32 12.70
N PHE A 109 -16.66 -17.71 13.82
CA PHE A 109 -15.43 -16.94 13.94
C PHE A 109 -14.44 -17.68 14.83
N ILE A 110 -13.59 -18.50 14.22
CA ILE A 110 -12.66 -19.41 14.91
C ILE A 110 -11.37 -18.68 15.28
N GLY A 111 -10.86 -18.92 16.49
CA GLY A 111 -9.52 -18.49 16.88
C GLY A 111 -9.34 -16.98 17.03
N LEU A 112 -10.41 -16.24 17.39
CA LEU A 112 -10.40 -14.79 17.66
C LEU A 112 -9.22 -14.40 18.56
N LYS A 113 -8.26 -13.65 18.01
CA LYS A 113 -7.06 -13.18 18.68
C LYS A 113 -6.91 -11.68 18.50
N ILE A 114 -6.92 -10.94 19.61
CA ILE A 114 -6.64 -9.50 19.62
C ILE A 114 -5.13 -9.31 19.50
N ILE A 115 -4.70 -8.43 18.58
CA ILE A 115 -3.31 -8.06 18.36
C ILE A 115 -3.17 -6.56 18.63
N THR A 116 -2.27 -6.19 19.55
CA THR A 116 -2.08 -4.80 20.00
C THR A 116 -0.67 -4.27 19.77
N GLU A 117 0.26 -5.16 19.42
CA GLU A 117 1.67 -4.87 19.16
C GLU A 117 1.91 -4.21 17.78
N THR A 118 0.83 -3.84 17.10
CA THR A 118 0.79 -3.15 15.82
C THR A 118 0.31 -1.71 16.00
N ARG A 119 0.60 -0.83 15.02
CA ARG A 119 0.17 0.58 15.05
C ARG A 119 -1.36 0.74 15.14
N ILE A 120 -2.09 -0.19 14.53
CA ILE A 120 -3.55 -0.24 14.53
C ILE A 120 -3.90 -1.55 15.24
N PRO A 121 -4.68 -1.52 16.34
CA PRO A 121 -5.11 -2.75 16.98
C PRO A 121 -6.06 -3.49 16.05
N ILE A 122 -5.89 -4.79 15.93
CA ILE A 122 -6.71 -5.65 15.07
C ILE A 122 -7.21 -6.86 15.83
N VAL A 123 -8.24 -7.51 15.31
CA VAL A 123 -8.63 -8.87 15.69
C VAL A 123 -8.45 -9.80 14.50
N ARG A 124 -7.69 -10.87 14.72
CA ARG A 124 -7.44 -11.93 13.74
C ARG A 124 -8.34 -13.12 14.03
N PHE A 125 -8.92 -13.71 12.99
CA PHE A 125 -9.76 -14.92 13.10
C PHE A 125 -9.82 -15.69 11.77
N ILE A 126 -10.31 -16.93 11.83
CA ILE A 126 -10.72 -17.70 10.66
C ILE A 126 -12.24 -17.66 10.58
N HIS A 127 -12.78 -17.31 9.42
CA HIS A 127 -14.22 -17.40 9.16
C HIS A 127 -14.55 -18.80 8.64
N ASP A 128 -15.15 -19.66 9.47
CA ASP A 128 -15.40 -21.07 9.19
C ASP A 128 -16.17 -21.30 7.87
N PRO A 129 -17.27 -20.58 7.57
CA PRO A 129 -18.06 -20.83 6.36
C PRO A 129 -17.35 -20.53 5.04
N THR A 130 -16.22 -19.80 5.06
CA THR A 130 -15.45 -19.44 3.86
C THR A 130 -13.98 -19.84 3.94
N ASN A 131 -13.53 -20.33 5.10
CA ASN A 131 -12.15 -20.67 5.42
C ASN A 131 -11.14 -19.52 5.19
N PHE A 132 -11.58 -18.27 5.31
CA PHE A 132 -10.68 -17.11 5.15
C PHE A 132 -10.02 -16.74 6.48
N ASN A 133 -8.70 -16.55 6.44
CA ASN A 133 -7.98 -15.81 7.47
C ASN A 133 -8.32 -14.32 7.33
N CYS A 134 -8.71 -13.70 8.43
CA CYS A 134 -9.25 -12.34 8.44
C CYS A 134 -8.55 -11.48 9.48
N ASP A 135 -8.21 -10.25 9.09
CA ASP A 135 -7.68 -9.21 9.97
C ASP A 135 -8.67 -8.03 9.99
N LEU A 136 -9.33 -7.79 11.12
CA LEU A 136 -10.37 -6.76 11.25
C LEU A 136 -9.92 -5.60 12.15
N HIS A 137 -10.12 -4.36 11.70
CA HIS A 137 -9.87 -3.15 12.49
C HIS A 137 -11.02 -2.13 12.42
N PHE A 138 -11.03 -1.19 13.37
CA PHE A 138 -12.10 -0.19 13.52
C PHE A 138 -11.60 1.27 13.34
N ARG A 139 -10.35 1.47 12.93
CA ARG A 139 -9.70 2.79 12.98
C ARG A 139 -10.29 3.87 12.06
N SER A 140 -10.30 3.63 10.74
CA SER A 140 -10.71 4.57 9.70
C SER A 140 -10.77 3.89 8.33
N GLY A 141 -11.37 4.57 7.34
CA GLY A 141 -11.41 4.13 5.94
C GLY A 141 -10.08 4.32 5.18
N LEU A 142 -9.02 4.82 5.81
CA LEU A 142 -7.76 5.13 5.11
C LEU A 142 -7.11 3.90 4.47
N SER A 143 -7.30 2.70 5.03
CA SER A 143 -6.82 1.42 4.47
C SER A 143 -7.53 1.05 3.16
N VAL A 144 -8.84 1.33 3.10
CA VAL A 144 -9.68 1.18 1.90
C VAL A 144 -9.17 2.12 0.81
N LEU A 145 -8.99 3.41 1.15
CA LEU A 145 -8.54 4.43 0.19
C LEU A 145 -7.13 4.16 -0.35
N ASN A 146 -6.21 3.71 0.49
CA ASN A 146 -4.89 3.28 0.03
C ASN A 146 -4.98 2.12 -0.96
N SER A 147 -5.90 1.18 -0.72
CA SER A 147 -6.08 0.01 -1.59
C SER A 147 -6.66 0.40 -2.96
N GLU A 148 -7.63 1.32 -2.97
CA GLU A 148 -8.17 1.89 -4.22
C GLU A 148 -7.11 2.70 -4.99
N LEU A 149 -6.24 3.45 -4.30
CA LEU A 149 -5.15 4.17 -4.94
C LEU A 149 -4.11 3.22 -5.56
N ILE A 150 -3.76 2.13 -4.88
CA ILE A 150 -2.90 1.09 -5.46
C ILE A 150 -3.57 0.48 -6.69
N LYS A 151 -4.84 0.08 -6.57
CA LYS A 151 -5.62 -0.50 -7.68
C LYS A 151 -5.64 0.42 -8.90
N LEU A 152 -5.81 1.72 -8.69
CA LEU A 152 -5.72 2.72 -9.75
C LEU A 152 -4.36 2.61 -10.46
N TYR A 153 -3.24 2.70 -9.74
CA TYR A 153 -1.91 2.63 -10.35
C TYR A 153 -1.64 1.31 -11.06
N LEU A 154 -2.07 0.18 -10.50
CA LEU A 154 -1.89 -1.13 -11.13
C LEU A 154 -2.72 -1.30 -12.42
N THR A 155 -3.80 -0.53 -12.56
CA THR A 155 -4.67 -0.58 -13.75
C THR A 155 -4.38 0.53 -14.76
N MET A 156 -3.54 1.51 -14.40
CA MET A 156 -3.10 2.59 -15.29
C MET A 156 -2.16 2.11 -16.40
N ASP A 157 -1.31 1.12 -16.14
CA ASP A 157 -0.36 0.58 -17.11
C ASP A 157 -0.08 -0.89 -16.78
N GLU A 158 -0.32 -1.79 -17.73
CA GLU A 158 -0.19 -3.24 -17.53
C GLU A 158 1.21 -3.66 -17.07
N ARG A 159 2.24 -2.90 -17.43
CA ARG A 159 3.63 -3.18 -17.05
C ARG A 159 3.84 -2.94 -15.57
N VAL A 160 3.11 -2.00 -14.97
CA VAL A 160 3.22 -1.68 -13.53
C VAL A 160 2.77 -2.86 -12.70
N ARG A 161 1.59 -3.42 -13.00
CA ARG A 161 1.09 -4.63 -12.33
C ARG A 161 2.07 -5.79 -12.47
N TRP A 162 2.59 -5.98 -13.68
CA TRP A 162 3.58 -7.02 -13.94
C TRP A 162 4.84 -6.85 -13.08
N VAL A 163 5.42 -5.65 -13.02
CA VAL A 163 6.63 -5.40 -12.23
C VAL A 163 6.36 -5.56 -10.73
N VAL A 164 5.20 -5.12 -10.24
CA VAL A 164 4.80 -5.34 -8.84
C VAL A 164 4.75 -6.82 -8.50
N ILE A 165 4.14 -7.65 -9.35
CA ILE A 165 4.06 -9.10 -9.13
C ILE A 165 5.44 -9.75 -9.24
N ALA A 166 6.27 -9.32 -10.21
CA ALA A 166 7.65 -9.81 -10.36
C ALA A 166 8.51 -9.51 -9.12
N VAL A 167 8.47 -8.28 -8.61
CA VAL A 167 9.20 -7.88 -7.41
C VAL A 167 8.64 -8.57 -6.16
N LYS A 168 7.33 -8.74 -6.04
CA LYS A 168 6.71 -9.53 -4.96
C LYS A 168 7.18 -10.99 -4.99
N HIS A 169 7.17 -11.63 -6.15
CA HIS A 169 7.63 -13.01 -6.32
C HIS A 169 9.11 -13.17 -5.96
N TRP A 170 9.95 -12.23 -6.41
CA TRP A 170 11.36 -12.15 -6.04
C TRP A 170 11.56 -11.98 -4.52
N ALA A 171 10.83 -11.06 -3.89
CA ALA A 171 10.94 -10.80 -2.45
C ALA A 171 10.49 -12.00 -1.59
N ILE A 172 9.42 -12.68 -1.98
CA ILE A 172 8.96 -13.92 -1.32
C ILE A 172 10.00 -15.02 -1.46
N SER A 173 10.55 -15.21 -2.67
CA SER A 173 11.54 -16.25 -2.95
C SER A 173 12.82 -16.07 -2.12
N LEU A 174 13.15 -14.83 -1.78
CA LEU A 174 14.31 -14.47 -0.96
C LEU A 174 13.97 -14.26 0.52
N LYS A 175 12.73 -14.54 0.93
CA LYS A 175 12.25 -14.38 2.32
C LYS A 175 12.50 -12.97 2.87
N LEU A 176 12.31 -11.96 2.04
CA LEU A 176 12.49 -10.55 2.40
C LEU A 176 11.30 -9.98 3.18
N LEU A 177 10.11 -10.53 2.97
CA LEU A 177 8.91 -10.04 3.64
C LEU A 177 8.91 -10.44 5.12
N SER A 178 8.57 -9.48 5.97
CA SER A 178 8.55 -9.60 7.43
C SER A 178 7.60 -8.58 8.05
N ASP A 179 7.42 -8.63 9.37
CA ASP A 179 6.58 -7.67 10.10
C ASP A 179 6.97 -6.20 9.88
N ASP A 180 8.26 -5.94 9.63
CA ASP A 180 8.80 -4.61 9.33
C ASP A 180 8.98 -4.32 7.82
N PHE A 181 8.72 -5.29 6.94
CA PHE A 181 8.78 -5.11 5.48
C PHE A 181 7.64 -5.85 4.78
N SER A 182 6.52 -5.16 4.67
CA SER A 182 5.27 -5.71 4.14
C SER A 182 5.20 -5.70 2.62
N THR A 183 4.30 -6.50 2.05
CA THR A 183 3.91 -6.41 0.63
C THR A 183 3.43 -5.00 0.27
N TYR A 184 2.71 -4.32 1.16
CA TYR A 184 2.28 -2.93 0.95
C TYR A 184 3.47 -1.99 0.76
N SER A 185 4.49 -2.09 1.61
CA SER A 185 5.72 -1.31 1.50
C SER A 185 6.44 -1.59 0.17
N LEU A 186 6.51 -2.86 -0.22
CA LEU A 186 7.14 -3.29 -1.48
C LEU A 186 6.43 -2.73 -2.72
N ILE A 187 5.08 -2.75 -2.73
CA ILE A 187 4.28 -2.17 -3.82
C ILE A 187 4.60 -0.68 -3.95
N TRP A 188 4.61 0.07 -2.85
CA TRP A 188 4.89 1.50 -2.89
C TRP A 188 6.31 1.83 -3.34
N LEU A 189 7.30 0.99 -3.02
CA LEU A 189 8.66 1.13 -3.57
C LEU A 189 8.64 1.01 -5.10
N VAL A 190 7.97 -0.02 -5.64
CA VAL A 190 7.83 -0.17 -7.09
C VAL A 190 7.08 1.03 -7.70
N LEU A 191 5.96 1.44 -7.10
CA LEU A 191 5.17 2.57 -7.59
C LEU A 191 5.97 3.88 -7.60
N TYR A 192 6.79 4.12 -6.58
CA TYR A 192 7.66 5.29 -6.57
C TYR A 192 8.63 5.30 -7.75
N VAL A 193 9.26 4.16 -8.07
CA VAL A 193 10.14 4.04 -9.25
C VAL A 193 9.35 4.33 -10.54
N MET A 194 8.11 3.83 -10.65
CA MET A 194 7.24 4.13 -11.78
C MET A 194 6.90 5.63 -11.87
N MET A 195 6.69 6.32 -10.74
CA MET A 195 6.48 7.78 -10.69
C MET A 195 7.74 8.55 -11.06
N HIS A 196 8.90 8.12 -10.55
CA HIS A 196 10.19 8.76 -10.76
C HIS A 196 10.57 8.75 -12.24
N TYR A 197 10.40 7.61 -12.91
CA TYR A 197 10.64 7.44 -14.34
C TYR A 197 9.45 7.83 -15.24
N LYS A 198 8.42 8.47 -14.68
CA LYS A 198 7.25 8.98 -15.44
C LYS A 198 6.53 7.89 -16.24
N ILE A 199 6.45 6.69 -15.67
CA ILE A 199 5.62 5.58 -16.16
C ILE A 199 4.17 5.76 -15.71
N VAL A 200 3.99 6.22 -14.48
CA VAL A 200 2.69 6.64 -13.91
C VAL A 200 2.83 8.06 -13.34
N PRO A 201 1.72 8.83 -13.23
CA PRO A 201 1.77 10.16 -12.66
C PRO A 201 2.12 10.13 -11.15
N PRO A 202 2.83 11.14 -10.63
CA PRO A 202 2.91 11.38 -9.19
C PRO A 202 1.57 11.85 -8.62
N ILE A 203 1.41 11.83 -7.29
CA ILE A 203 0.11 12.15 -6.64
C ILE A 203 -0.36 13.57 -6.94
N VAL A 204 0.55 14.54 -7.06
CA VAL A 204 0.19 15.92 -7.38
C VAL A 204 -0.56 16.03 -8.71
N ASP A 205 -0.23 15.20 -9.69
CA ASP A 205 -0.94 15.23 -10.97
C ASP A 205 -2.35 14.66 -10.83
N LEU A 206 -2.57 13.68 -9.94
CA LEU A 206 -3.91 13.25 -9.56
C LEU A 206 -4.66 14.36 -8.83
N TRP A 207 -4.02 15.11 -7.91
CA TRP A 207 -4.66 16.26 -7.27
C TRP A 207 -5.12 17.31 -8.30
N LYS A 208 -4.27 17.63 -9.29
CA LYS A 208 -4.62 18.55 -10.39
C LYS A 208 -5.83 18.07 -11.17
N MET A 209 -5.99 16.76 -11.38
CA MET A 209 -7.15 16.23 -12.11
C MET A 209 -8.44 16.36 -11.32
N HIS A 210 -8.37 16.22 -10.00
CA HIS A 210 -9.52 16.25 -9.12
C HIS A 210 -9.79 17.62 -8.47
N HIS A 211 -9.06 18.68 -8.83
CA HIS A 211 -9.18 20.01 -8.20
C HIS A 211 -10.59 20.62 -8.22
N LYS A 212 -11.44 20.23 -9.19
CA LYS A 212 -12.83 20.71 -9.31
C LYS A 212 -13.84 19.92 -8.48
N HIS A 213 -13.46 18.74 -7.98
CA HIS A 213 -14.33 17.95 -7.12
C HIS A 213 -14.24 18.48 -5.69
N GLU A 214 -15.32 18.35 -4.92
CA GLU A 214 -15.27 18.68 -3.50
C GLU A 214 -14.20 17.87 -2.76
N PRO A 215 -13.49 18.48 -1.79
CA PRO A 215 -12.56 17.75 -0.94
C PRO A 215 -13.24 16.59 -0.20
N ASN A 216 -12.53 15.48 -0.03
CA ASN A 216 -12.99 14.39 0.82
C ASN A 216 -11.94 14.07 1.88
N TYR A 217 -12.30 14.28 3.15
CA TYR A 217 -11.34 14.21 4.25
C TYR A 217 -11.39 12.88 4.99
N THR A 218 -10.24 12.23 5.08
CA THR A 218 -10.03 11.06 5.94
C THR A 218 -8.79 11.29 6.80
N GLU A 219 -8.95 11.22 8.12
CA GLU A 219 -7.93 11.56 9.12
C GLU A 219 -7.34 12.98 8.96
N GLY A 220 -8.16 13.90 8.43
CA GLY A 220 -7.77 15.28 8.14
C GLY A 220 -6.86 15.46 6.92
N TRP A 221 -6.69 14.42 6.09
CA TRP A 221 -6.03 14.51 4.79
C TRP A 221 -7.06 14.51 3.68
N ASP A 222 -6.82 15.28 2.63
CA ASP A 222 -7.67 15.26 1.45
C ASP A 222 -7.35 14.03 0.59
N THR A 223 -8.36 13.19 0.43
CA THR A 223 -8.30 11.88 -0.20
C THR A 223 -9.17 11.78 -1.45
N ARG A 224 -9.63 12.91 -2.00
CA ARG A 224 -10.53 12.93 -3.17
C ARG A 224 -10.03 12.18 -4.41
N ILE A 225 -8.70 12.00 -4.53
CA ILE A 225 -8.05 11.20 -5.59
C ILE A 225 -8.35 9.70 -5.52
N CYS A 226 -8.90 9.21 -4.41
CA CYS A 226 -9.24 7.80 -4.25
C CYS A 226 -10.65 7.47 -4.78
N PHE A 227 -11.42 8.49 -5.17
CA PHE A 227 -12.80 8.36 -5.66
C PHE A 227 -12.90 8.80 -7.13
N ASN A 228 -13.89 8.27 -7.85
CA ASN A 228 -14.22 8.66 -9.25
C ASN A 228 -13.10 8.38 -10.28
N ASN A 229 -12.34 7.31 -10.07
CA ASN A 229 -11.15 6.98 -10.87
C ASN A 229 -11.44 6.28 -12.21
N ASP A 230 -12.69 5.92 -12.49
CA ASP A 230 -13.08 5.24 -13.74
C ASP A 230 -12.73 6.06 -15.00
N GLN A 231 -12.60 7.39 -14.86
CA GLN A 231 -12.28 8.30 -15.95
C GLN A 231 -10.78 8.44 -16.25
N LEU A 232 -9.90 7.88 -15.40
CA LEU A 232 -8.43 8.07 -15.49
C LEU A 232 -7.76 7.08 -16.45
N LYS A 233 -8.40 5.95 -16.75
CA LYS A 233 -7.81 4.83 -17.50
C LYS A 233 -7.34 5.16 -18.91
N SER A 234 -7.83 6.22 -19.56
CA SER A 234 -7.49 6.51 -20.97
C SER A 234 -6.50 7.65 -21.19
N LYS A 235 -6.20 8.48 -20.17
CA LYS A 235 -5.54 9.78 -20.36
C LYS A 235 -4.07 9.86 -19.93
N LEU A 236 -3.53 8.85 -19.25
CA LEU A 236 -2.28 8.99 -18.47
C LEU A 236 -1.17 8.01 -18.85
N PHE A 237 -1.30 7.27 -19.96
CA PHE A 237 -0.26 6.33 -20.37
C PHE A 237 1.06 7.03 -20.70
N SER A 238 2.13 6.55 -20.06
CA SER A 238 3.48 6.84 -20.50
C SER A 238 3.69 6.30 -21.91
N LYS A 239 4.05 7.17 -22.86
CA LYS A 239 4.41 6.80 -24.24
C LYS A 239 5.79 6.14 -24.35
N THR A 240 6.42 5.79 -23.23
CA THR A 240 7.75 5.16 -23.23
C THR A 240 7.65 3.72 -23.74
N ASN A 241 8.55 3.34 -24.64
CA ASN A 241 8.62 1.98 -25.19
C ASN A 241 9.39 1.00 -24.29
N LEU A 242 9.57 1.32 -23.01
CA LEU A 242 10.28 0.46 -22.06
C LEU A 242 9.52 -0.84 -21.83
N SER A 243 10.21 -1.97 -21.94
CA SER A 243 9.66 -3.29 -21.66
C SER A 243 9.47 -3.53 -20.16
N LYS A 244 8.58 -4.48 -19.82
CA LYS A 244 8.40 -5.00 -18.45
C LYS A 244 9.73 -5.35 -17.77
N TRP A 245 10.67 -5.95 -18.53
CA TRP A 245 12.00 -6.34 -18.05
C TRP A 245 12.90 -5.13 -17.73
N GLU A 246 12.90 -4.11 -18.59
CA GLU A 246 13.69 -2.90 -18.35
C GLU A 246 13.17 -2.13 -17.12
N LEU A 247 11.85 -2.06 -16.96
CA LEU A 247 11.22 -1.45 -15.77
C LEU A 247 11.56 -2.21 -14.50
N LEU A 248 11.55 -3.55 -14.54
CA LEU A 248 12.01 -4.39 -13.43
C LEU A 248 13.48 -4.10 -13.08
N ARG A 249 14.35 -3.99 -14.08
CA ARG A 249 15.77 -3.64 -13.88
C ARG A 249 15.92 -2.25 -13.26
N TYR A 250 15.08 -1.28 -13.64
CA TYR A 250 15.10 0.06 -13.06
C TYR A 250 14.77 0.04 -11.56
N VAL A 251 13.84 -0.82 -11.12
CA VAL A 251 13.55 -0.98 -9.68
C VAL A 251 14.80 -1.44 -8.92
N PHE A 252 15.44 -2.52 -9.38
CA PHE A 252 16.62 -3.05 -8.69
C PHE A 252 17.80 -2.09 -8.73
N LYS A 253 18.05 -1.44 -9.88
CA LYS A 253 19.11 -0.44 -10.00
C LYS A 253 18.87 0.75 -9.08
N PHE A 254 17.64 1.27 -9.03
CA PHE A 254 17.30 2.40 -8.17
C PHE A 254 17.57 2.09 -6.69
N TYR A 255 17.13 0.92 -6.21
CA TYR A 255 17.31 0.53 -4.81
C TYR A 255 18.69 -0.05 -4.47
N SER A 256 19.57 -0.22 -5.46
CA SER A 256 21.00 -0.54 -5.23
C SER A 256 21.83 0.68 -4.83
N ASP A 257 21.35 1.90 -5.12
CA ASP A 257 22.06 3.14 -4.80
C ASP A 257 21.84 3.54 -3.33
N SER A 258 22.66 3.00 -2.44
CA SER A 258 22.61 3.32 -1.02
C SER A 258 22.81 4.80 -0.72
N ILE A 259 23.60 5.52 -1.53
CA ILE A 259 23.88 6.95 -1.32
C ILE A 259 22.60 7.75 -1.54
N THR A 260 21.84 7.45 -2.59
CA THR A 260 20.54 8.06 -2.83
C THR A 260 19.58 7.77 -1.68
N LEU A 261 19.45 6.50 -1.28
CA LEU A 261 18.53 6.10 -0.20
C LEU A 261 18.87 6.71 1.16
N GLN A 262 20.16 6.93 1.44
CA GLN A 262 20.61 7.56 2.67
C GLN A 262 20.30 9.06 2.72
N ASN A 263 20.38 9.76 1.58
CA ASN A 263 20.33 11.22 1.54
C ASN A 263 18.96 11.82 1.17
N TYR A 264 18.07 11.04 0.56
CA TYR A 264 16.82 11.55 0.01
C TYR A 264 15.58 10.84 0.55
N VAL A 265 14.51 11.62 0.73
CA VAL A 265 13.14 11.14 0.83
C VAL A 265 12.61 10.89 -0.58
N LEU A 266 12.07 9.69 -0.76
CA LEU A 266 11.36 9.28 -1.95
C LEU A 266 9.95 9.90 -1.87
N CYS A 267 9.77 11.07 -2.48
CA CYS A 267 8.54 11.85 -2.38
C CYS A 267 7.52 11.37 -3.42
N THR A 268 6.53 10.58 -2.99
CA THR A 268 5.44 10.10 -3.86
C THR A 268 4.57 11.23 -4.39
N VAL A 269 4.45 12.33 -3.65
CA VAL A 269 3.60 13.45 -4.06
C VAL A 269 4.11 14.12 -5.31
N LEU A 270 5.43 14.33 -5.39
CA LEU A 270 6.07 15.00 -6.51
C LEU A 270 6.65 14.00 -7.53
N GLY A 271 6.85 12.74 -7.14
CA GLY A 271 7.61 11.75 -7.91
C GLY A 271 9.08 12.14 -8.02
N GLU A 272 9.62 12.78 -6.98
CA GLU A 272 10.97 13.36 -6.94
C GLU A 272 11.76 12.85 -5.75
N LEU A 273 13.08 13.05 -5.79
CA LEU A 273 13.99 12.87 -4.67
C LEU A 273 14.12 14.20 -3.94
N LEU A 274 13.70 14.27 -2.68
CA LEU A 274 13.84 15.48 -1.85
C LEU A 274 14.90 15.25 -0.78
N PRO A 275 15.85 16.17 -0.54
CA PRO A 275 16.90 15.95 0.46
C PRO A 275 16.30 15.79 1.86
N LYS A 276 16.69 14.76 2.62
CA LYS A 276 16.17 14.50 3.98
C LYS A 276 16.35 15.71 4.90
N LYS A 277 17.55 16.31 4.87
CA LYS A 277 17.91 17.49 5.68
C LYS A 277 16.96 18.67 5.52
N THR A 278 16.37 18.83 4.34
CA THR A 278 15.50 19.96 4.00
C THR A 278 14.14 19.49 3.51
N PHE A 279 13.72 18.27 3.85
CA PHE A 279 12.54 17.64 3.26
C PHE A 279 11.29 18.50 3.47
N TYR A 280 11.00 18.88 4.72
CA TYR A 280 9.85 19.70 5.08
C TYR A 280 9.81 21.02 4.29
N SER A 281 10.88 21.82 4.37
CA SER A 281 10.95 23.13 3.71
C SER A 281 10.93 23.03 2.18
N THR A 282 11.58 22.02 1.61
CA THR A 282 11.58 21.79 0.17
C THR A 282 10.20 21.37 -0.32
N PHE A 283 9.54 20.45 0.39
CA PHE A 283 8.22 19.95 0.07
C PHE A 283 7.19 21.08 0.13
N ILE A 284 7.11 21.80 1.25
CA ILE A 284 6.09 22.82 1.47
C ILE A 284 6.22 23.94 0.43
N ASN A 285 7.43 24.42 0.15
CA ASN A 285 7.66 25.48 -0.85
C ASN A 285 7.22 25.04 -2.25
N LYS A 286 7.51 23.79 -2.63
CA LYS A 286 7.09 23.25 -3.93
C LYS A 286 5.57 23.12 -4.02
N VAL A 287 4.90 22.65 -2.97
CA VAL A 287 3.43 22.49 -2.97
C VAL A 287 2.73 23.86 -2.91
N TYR A 288 3.23 24.82 -2.13
CA TYR A 288 2.75 26.20 -2.11
C TYR A 288 2.78 26.84 -3.50
N ALA A 289 3.90 26.68 -4.22
CA ALA A 289 4.06 27.25 -5.56
C ALA A 289 3.05 26.69 -6.58
N MET A 290 2.39 25.57 -6.30
CA MET A 290 1.41 24.95 -7.19
C MET A 290 -0.02 25.51 -7.01
N GLY A 291 -0.32 26.09 -5.83
CA GLY A 291 -1.66 26.58 -5.48
C GLY A 291 -2.73 25.48 -5.32
N ASN A 292 -3.91 25.85 -4.81
CA ASN A 292 -5.12 25.00 -4.73
C ASN A 292 -5.06 23.75 -3.82
N TYR A 293 -4.04 23.61 -2.97
CA TYR A 293 -3.88 22.47 -2.05
C TYR A 293 -3.81 22.90 -0.57
N GLU A 294 -4.48 23.99 -0.21
CA GLU A 294 -4.44 24.61 1.12
C GLU A 294 -4.68 23.60 2.25
N CYS A 295 -5.67 22.69 2.13
CA CYS A 295 -5.91 21.70 3.17
C CYS A 295 -4.72 20.73 3.37
N GLN A 296 -4.13 20.24 2.27
CA GLN A 296 -2.95 19.37 2.36
C GLN A 296 -1.79 20.11 3.02
N ILE A 297 -1.60 21.38 2.67
CA ILE A 297 -0.58 22.27 3.22
C ILE A 297 -0.81 22.47 4.72
N GLU A 298 -1.98 22.95 5.13
CA GLU A 298 -2.31 23.21 6.53
C GLU A 298 -2.13 21.96 7.41
N LYS A 299 -2.56 20.79 6.92
CA LYS A 299 -2.39 19.54 7.66
C LYS A 299 -0.93 19.13 7.76
N PHE A 300 -0.15 19.34 6.68
CA PHE A 300 1.28 19.06 6.66
C PHE A 300 2.04 19.98 7.62
N GLU A 301 1.73 21.27 7.65
CA GLU A 301 2.33 22.24 8.59
C GLU A 301 2.03 21.88 10.05
N LYS A 302 0.78 21.51 10.36
CA LYS A 302 0.38 21.00 11.69
C LYS A 302 1.15 19.74 12.10
N CYS A 303 1.80 19.04 11.17
CA CYS A 303 2.57 17.83 11.40
C CYS A 303 4.09 18.05 11.32
N GLU A 304 4.61 19.29 11.30
CA GLU A 304 6.04 19.57 11.10
C GLU A 304 6.96 18.77 12.03
N THR A 305 6.68 18.77 13.34
CA THR A 305 7.50 18.02 14.32
C THR A 305 7.54 16.52 14.00
N LEU A 306 6.40 15.95 13.61
CA LEU A 306 6.29 14.54 13.23
C LEU A 306 7.03 14.26 11.93
N ILE A 307 6.97 15.16 10.94
CA ILE A 307 7.68 15.04 9.66
C ILE A 307 9.18 15.06 9.89
N ASN A 308 9.69 16.03 10.65
CA ASN A 308 11.11 16.13 10.97
C ASN A 308 11.63 14.92 11.75
N THR A 309 10.76 14.27 12.53
CA THR A 309 11.08 13.01 13.22
C THR A 309 11.07 11.81 12.27
N ASN A 310 10.08 11.71 11.39
CA ASN A 310 9.85 10.56 10.52
C ASN A 310 10.76 10.50 9.29
N PHE A 311 11.28 11.66 8.84
CA PHE A 311 12.03 11.82 7.59
C PHE A 311 13.46 12.40 7.79
N GLY A 312 13.98 12.31 9.01
CA GLY A 312 15.30 12.84 9.36
C GLY A 312 16.41 11.76 9.41
N SER A 313 16.09 10.49 9.18
CA SER A 313 17.01 9.38 9.43
C SER A 313 17.82 9.03 8.18
N PHE A 314 19.13 9.24 8.23
CA PHE A 314 20.04 8.85 7.15
C PHE A 314 20.17 7.32 6.98
N ASN A 315 19.77 6.54 7.98
CA ASN A 315 19.96 5.09 8.00
C ASN A 315 18.73 4.30 7.52
N ARG A 316 17.71 4.97 6.98
CA ARG A 316 16.45 4.33 6.57
C ARG A 316 16.08 4.69 5.14
N ILE A 317 15.37 3.77 4.47
CA ILE A 317 14.63 4.10 3.25
C ILE A 317 13.40 4.90 3.67
N GLU A 318 13.33 6.16 3.25
CA GLU A 318 12.24 7.05 3.60
C GLU A 318 11.36 7.29 2.38
N LEU A 319 10.22 6.61 2.34
CA LEU A 319 9.24 6.71 1.26
C LEU A 319 7.96 7.34 1.78
N GLN A 320 7.64 8.54 1.29
CA GLN A 320 6.50 9.31 1.73
C GLN A 320 5.19 8.53 1.51
N ASN A 321 4.31 8.54 2.51
CA ASN A 321 2.97 8.00 2.35
C ASN A 321 2.13 8.92 1.46
N PRO A 322 1.45 8.38 0.44
CA PRO A 322 0.74 9.15 -0.58
C PRO A 322 -0.53 9.85 -0.08
N LEU A 323 -1.14 9.38 1.02
CA LEU A 323 -2.38 9.92 1.57
C LEU A 323 -2.18 10.56 2.94
N LYS A 324 -1.32 9.99 3.79
CA LYS A 324 -0.95 10.52 5.11
C LYS A 324 0.46 11.08 5.07
N LEU A 325 0.61 12.25 4.44
CA LEU A 325 1.90 12.79 3.94
C LEU A 325 2.98 12.99 5.01
N CYS A 326 2.60 13.02 6.29
CA CYS A 326 3.50 13.11 7.43
C CYS A 326 4.17 11.79 7.84
N ASN A 327 3.82 10.66 7.21
CA ASN A 327 4.36 9.35 7.53
C ASN A 327 5.17 8.76 6.39
N SER A 328 6.12 7.88 6.72
CA SER A 328 6.71 6.94 5.77
C SER A 328 5.79 5.71 5.58
N VAL A 329 5.79 5.09 4.40
CA VAL A 329 5.19 3.75 4.17
C VAL A 329 6.06 2.61 4.65
N ILE A 330 7.31 2.91 5.06
CA ILE A 330 8.27 1.94 5.58
C ILE A 330 8.88 2.41 6.91
N PRO A 331 8.07 2.77 7.92
CA PRO A 331 8.57 3.46 9.11
C PRO A 331 9.47 2.60 10.01
N TRP A 332 9.39 1.27 9.92
CA TRP A 332 10.00 0.33 10.87
C TRP A 332 11.07 -0.59 10.27
N LEU A 333 11.42 -0.44 8.99
CA LEU A 333 12.41 -1.32 8.36
C LEU A 333 13.73 -1.26 9.10
N ARG A 334 14.13 -2.37 9.72
CA ARG A 334 15.38 -2.46 10.48
C ARG A 334 16.58 -2.41 9.54
N ASP A 335 17.69 -1.85 10.02
CA ASP A 335 18.95 -1.69 9.27
C ASP A 335 19.44 -3.00 8.63
N LYS A 336 19.28 -4.13 9.33
CA LYS A 336 19.61 -5.47 8.80
C LYS A 336 18.78 -5.82 7.56
N ASN A 337 17.48 -5.60 7.60
CA ASN A 337 16.57 -5.92 6.51
C ASN A 337 16.73 -4.92 5.35
N MET A 338 17.00 -3.65 5.65
CA MET A 338 17.38 -2.66 4.65
C MET A 338 18.68 -3.04 3.93
N SER A 339 19.74 -3.36 4.66
CA SER A 339 21.03 -3.74 4.09
C SER A 339 20.90 -4.98 3.21
N LEU A 340 20.14 -5.98 3.68
CA LEU A 340 19.83 -7.17 2.91
C LEU A 340 19.05 -6.84 1.63
N PHE A 341 18.04 -5.97 1.70
CA PHE A 341 17.27 -5.53 0.55
C PHE A 341 18.15 -4.81 -0.50
N ILE A 342 19.03 -3.90 -0.08
CA ILE A 342 19.95 -3.17 -0.97
C ILE A 342 20.95 -4.13 -1.64
N ASP A 343 21.55 -5.06 -0.87
CA ASP A 343 22.47 -6.07 -1.40
C ASP A 343 21.79 -6.97 -2.44
N LEU A 344 20.56 -7.43 -2.15
CA LEU A 344 19.80 -8.26 -3.07
C LEU A 344 19.37 -7.49 -4.32
N CYS A 345 18.99 -6.21 -4.20
CA CYS A 345 18.75 -5.33 -5.35
C CYS A 345 20.01 -5.15 -6.20
N THR A 346 21.18 -4.97 -5.59
CA THR A 346 22.47 -4.87 -6.29
C THR A 346 22.77 -6.15 -7.08
N LYS A 347 22.62 -7.32 -6.43
CA LYS A 347 22.83 -8.62 -7.07
C LYS A 347 21.84 -8.88 -8.20
N ALA A 348 20.57 -8.53 -8.01
CA ALA A 348 19.54 -8.66 -9.04
C ALA A 348 19.85 -7.76 -10.24
N GLY A 349 20.18 -6.48 -10.00
CA GLY A 349 20.54 -5.53 -11.04
C GLY A 349 21.77 -5.92 -11.85
N ASN A 350 22.77 -6.55 -11.22
CA ASN A 350 23.97 -7.07 -11.91
C ASN A 350 23.71 -8.36 -12.70
N SER A 351 22.64 -9.11 -12.37
CA SER A 351 22.31 -10.38 -13.03
C SER A 351 21.41 -10.21 -14.26
N MET A 352 20.81 -9.02 -14.45
CA MET A 352 19.86 -8.67 -15.51
C MET A 352 20.47 -7.76 -16.57
#